data_AF-A0A948RIL1-F1
#
_entry.id   AF-A0A948RIL1-F1
#
_cell.length_a   1.000
_cell.length_b   1.000
_cell.length_c   1.000
_cell.angle_alpha   90.00
_cell.angle_beta   90.00
_cell.angle_gamma   90.00
#
_symmetry.space_group_name_H-M   'P 1'
#
loop_
_entity.id
_entity.type
_entity.pdbx_description
1 polymer ?
#
loop_
_entity_poly.entity_id
_entity_poly.type
_entity_poly.pdbx_seq_one_letter_code
_entity_poly.pdbx_strand_id
1 'polypeptide(L)'
;MEPRELIEKAKKQLADLTGFKEPAGIGLKKGKGGWIATLEIVEKKSIPEGMDILGTYEVQLDIKGDLISYEKTAMRKKMDTGAFEKEGEED
;
A
#
# COMPACT_ATOMS: atom_id res chain seq x y z
N MET A 1 15.48 -0.76 -12.07
CA MET A 1 14.09 -1.17 -12.24
C MET A 1 13.25 0.06 -12.41
N GLU A 2 12.24 -0.04 -13.27
CA GLU A 2 11.28 1.04 -13.50
C GLU A 2 10.25 1.11 -12.35
N PRO A 3 9.75 2.30 -11.97
CA PRO A 3 8.73 2.48 -10.93
C PRO A 3 7.51 1.57 -11.09
N ARG A 4 7.07 1.36 -12.33
CA ARG A 4 5.93 0.48 -12.64
C ARG A 4 6.20 -0.97 -12.22
N GLU A 5 7.41 -1.47 -12.45
CA GLU A 5 7.78 -2.85 -12.11
C GLU A 5 7.80 -3.05 -10.59
N LEU A 6 8.31 -2.06 -9.85
CA LEU A 6 8.33 -2.06 -8.38
C LEU A 6 6.91 -2.14 -7.80
N ILE A 7 5.99 -1.32 -8.30
CA ILE A 7 4.60 -1.33 -7.83
C ILE A 7 3.91 -2.65 -8.16
N GLU A 8 4.08 -3.20 -9.37
CA GLU A 8 3.46 -4.49 -9.70
C GLU A 8 4.03 -5.64 -8.86
N LYS A 9 5.34 -5.64 -8.59
CA LYS A 9 5.95 -6.61 -7.66
C LYS A 9 5.42 -6.46 -6.24
N ALA A 10 5.28 -5.24 -5.74
CA ALA A 10 4.75 -4.97 -4.40
C ALA A 10 3.31 -5.46 -4.26
N LYS A 11 2.45 -5.12 -5.24
CA LYS A 11 1.04 -5.54 -5.26
C LYS A 11 0.91 -7.05 -5.24
N LYS A 12 1.68 -7.75 -6.08
CA LYS A 12 1.65 -9.21 -6.16
C LYS A 12 2.08 -9.85 -4.84
N GLN A 13 3.26 -9.46 -4.32
CA GLN A 13 3.81 -10.06 -3.11
C GLN A 13 2.95 -9.78 -1.87
N LEU A 14 2.39 -8.56 -1.75
CA LEU A 14 1.49 -8.24 -0.64
C LEU A 14 0.18 -9.04 -0.73
N ALA A 15 -0.39 -9.18 -1.94
CA ALA A 15 -1.58 -10.00 -2.15
C ALA A 15 -1.32 -11.48 -1.80
N ASP A 16 -0.17 -12.02 -2.20
CA ASP A 16 0.22 -13.41 -1.91
C ASP A 16 0.36 -13.67 -0.39
N LEU A 17 0.83 -12.67 0.39
CA LEU A 17 1.00 -12.80 1.85
C LEU A 17 -0.29 -12.55 2.64
N THR A 18 -1.11 -11.59 2.23
CA THR A 18 -2.29 -11.16 3.00
C THR A 18 -3.58 -11.87 2.57
N GLY A 19 -3.60 -12.47 1.38
CA GLY A 19 -4.80 -13.03 0.75
C GLY A 19 -5.79 -11.99 0.22
N PHE A 20 -5.49 -10.69 0.38
CA PHE A 20 -6.32 -9.63 -0.17
C PHE A 20 -6.14 -9.50 -1.68
N LYS A 21 -7.21 -9.04 -2.34
CA LYS A 21 -7.25 -8.89 -3.80
C LYS A 21 -6.99 -7.45 -4.21
N GLU A 22 -6.36 -7.31 -5.37
CA GLU A 22 -6.25 -6.06 -6.11
C GLU A 22 -5.71 -4.86 -5.31
N PRO A 23 -4.52 -4.94 -4.65
CA PRO A 23 -3.92 -3.76 -4.06
C PRO A 23 -3.70 -2.66 -5.11
N ALA A 24 -3.99 -1.41 -4.76
CA ALA A 24 -3.75 -0.24 -5.61
C ALA A 24 -2.49 0.49 -5.16
N GLY A 25 -1.60 0.84 -6.10
CA GLY A 25 -0.42 1.65 -5.81
C GLY A 25 -0.79 3.12 -5.65
N ILE A 26 -0.52 3.69 -4.48
CA ILE A 26 -0.83 5.11 -4.17
C ILE A 26 0.41 5.93 -3.80
N GLY A 27 1.58 5.30 -3.66
CA GLY A 27 2.84 5.98 -3.41
C GLY A 27 4.05 5.09 -3.68
N LEU A 28 5.17 5.72 -4.06
CA LEU A 28 6.46 5.07 -4.19
C LEU A 28 7.55 6.07 -3.79
N LYS A 29 8.40 5.70 -2.85
CA LYS A 29 9.57 6.49 -2.46
C LYS A 29 10.81 5.61 -2.37
N LYS A 30 11.98 6.21 -2.58
CA LYS A 30 13.26 5.53 -2.39
C LYS A 30 13.60 5.51 -0.90
N GLY A 31 13.92 4.34 -0.37
CA GLY A 31 14.32 4.14 1.02
C GLY A 31 15.81 3.81 1.16
N LYS A 32 16.28 3.63 2.40
CA LYS A 32 17.64 3.12 2.66
C LYS A 32 17.69 1.65 2.23
N GLY A 33 18.44 1.35 1.17
CA GLY A 33 18.65 -0.02 0.70
C GLY A 33 17.57 -0.59 -0.24
N GLY A 34 16.64 0.24 -0.72
CA GLY A 34 15.59 -0.22 -1.63
C GLY A 34 14.48 0.80 -1.83
N TRP A 35 13.23 0.33 -1.79
CA TRP A 35 12.05 1.14 -2.08
C TRP A 35 10.96 0.92 -1.04
N ILE A 36 10.12 1.93 -0.85
CA ILE A 36 8.92 1.83 -0.02
C ILE A 36 7.74 2.14 -0.93
N ALA A 37 6.85 1.16 -1.11
CA ALA A 37 5.61 1.31 -1.84
C ALA A 37 4.45 1.47 -0.87
N THR A 38 3.61 2.48 -1.08
CA THR A 38 2.36 2.64 -0.33
C THR A 38 1.23 2.09 -1.17
N LEU A 39 0.55 1.07 -0.66
CA LEU A 39 -0.55 0.39 -1.31
C LEU A 39 -1.85 0.57 -0.52
N GLU A 40 -2.98 0.69 -1.22
CA GLU A 40 -4.31 0.67 -0.61
C GLU A 40 -5.06 -0.60 -1.02
N ILE A 41 -5.78 -1.20 -0.08
CA ILE A 41 -6.49 -2.48 -0.26
C ILE A 41 -7.92 -2.35 0.24
N VAL A 42 -8.89 -2.91 -0.49
CA VAL A 42 -10.24 -3.14 0.04
C VAL A 42 -10.23 -4.39 0.92
N GLU A 43 -10.22 -4.20 2.23
CA GLU A 43 -10.21 -5.31 3.20
C GLU A 43 -11.61 -5.90 3.40
N LYS A 44 -12.65 -5.06 3.28
CA LYS A 44 -14.05 -5.49 3.41
C LYS A 44 -14.95 -4.72 2.46
N LYS A 45 -15.69 -5.45 1.62
CA LYS A 45 -16.77 -4.88 0.81
C LYS A 45 -18.05 -4.72 1.62
N SER A 46 -18.73 -3.60 1.43
CA SER A 46 -19.97 -3.24 2.11
C SER A 46 -21.04 -2.76 1.11
N ILE A 47 -22.30 -2.78 1.53
CA ILE A 47 -23.42 -2.18 0.78
C ILE A 47 -24.02 -1.08 1.68
N PRO A 48 -24.06 0.19 1.23
CA PRO A 48 -23.62 0.69 -0.08
C PRO A 48 -22.08 0.71 -0.23
N GLU A 49 -21.56 0.73 -1.47
CA GLU A 49 -20.12 0.62 -1.78
C GLU A 49 -19.23 1.69 -1.12
N GLY A 50 -19.78 2.87 -0.81
CA GLY A 50 -19.05 3.93 -0.09
C GLY A 50 -18.61 3.54 1.32
N MET A 51 -19.18 2.45 1.86
CA MET A 51 -18.89 1.91 3.19
C MET A 51 -17.83 0.80 3.19
N ASP A 52 -17.16 0.57 2.04
CA ASP A 52 -16.01 -0.34 1.97
C ASP A 52 -14.94 0.10 2.96
N ILE A 53 -14.29 -0.87 3.61
CA ILE A 53 -13.15 -0.61 4.49
C ILE A 53 -11.87 -0.75 3.66
N LEU A 54 -11.09 0.33 3.65
CA LEU A 54 -9.80 0.41 3.00
C LEU A 54 -8.67 0.38 4.04
N GLY A 55 -7.65 -0.43 3.77
CA GLY A 55 -6.41 -0.47 4.52
C GLY A 55 -5.26 0.10 3.70
N THR A 56 -4.44 0.96 4.32
CA THR A 56 -3.20 1.46 3.73
C THR A 56 -2.03 0.67 4.28
N TYR A 57 -1.16 0.22 3.38
CA TYR A 57 0.00 -0.59 3.68
C TYR A 57 1.27 0.08 3.16
N GLU A 58 2.31 0.13 3.98
CA GLU A 58 3.67 0.37 3.50
C GLU A 58 4.38 -0.95 3.31
N VAL A 59 4.96 -1.14 2.12
CA VAL A 59 5.69 -2.33 1.71
C VAL A 59 7.13 -1.94 1.46
N GLN A 60 8.05 -2.50 2.23
CA GLN A 60 9.48 -2.31 2.01
C GLN A 60 9.99 -3.37 1.04
N LEU A 61 10.65 -2.91 -0.01
CA LEU A 61 11.26 -3.72 -1.05
C LEU A 61 12.78 -3.54 -1.01
N ASP A 62 13.50 -4.62 -1.29
CA ASP A 62 14.94 -4.54 -1.53
C ASP A 62 15.28 -3.92 -2.89
N ILE A 63 16.56 -3.87 -3.25
CA ILE A 63 17.03 -3.34 -4.54
C ILE A 63 16.56 -4.16 -5.76
N LYS A 64 16.10 -5.40 -5.57
CA LYS A 64 15.58 -6.31 -6.60
C LYS A 64 14.05 -6.29 -6.69
N GLY A 65 13.39 -5.59 -5.76
CA GLY A 65 11.95 -5.46 -5.69
C GLY A 65 11.30 -6.61 -4.90
N ASP A 66 12.07 -7.35 -4.13
CA ASP A 66 11.59 -8.42 -3.27
C ASP A 66 11.13 -7.82 -1.94
N LEU A 67 9.96 -8.25 -1.47
CA LEU A 67 9.34 -7.75 -0.23
C LEU A 67 10.18 -8.20 0.98
N ILE A 68 10.66 -7.23 1.76
CA ILE A 68 11.38 -7.44 3.02
C ILE A 68 10.40 -7.41 4.19
N SER A 69 9.49 -6.44 4.21
CA SER A 69 8.50 -6.25 5.26
C SER A 69 7.27 -5.53 4.73
N TYR A 70 6.16 -5.65 5.45
CA TYR A 70 4.98 -4.82 5.23
C TYR A 70 4.31 -4.48 6.56
N GLU A 71 3.70 -3.31 6.63
CA GLU A 71 2.91 -2.88 7.78
C GLU A 71 1.64 -2.17 7.32
N LYS A 72 0.56 -2.34 8.08
CA LYS A 72 -0.66 -1.56 7.89
C LYS A 72 -0.53 -0.25 8.66
N THR A 73 -0.61 0.87 7.97
CA THR A 73 -0.39 2.21 8.53
C THR A 73 -1.68 2.98 8.76
N ALA A 74 -2.76 2.67 8.04
CA ALA A 74 -4.05 3.33 8.24
C ALA A 74 -5.23 2.42 7.87
N MET A 75 -6.41 2.80 8.36
CA MET A 75 -7.71 2.25 7.95
C MET A 75 -8.72 3.39 7.81
N ARG A 76 -9.53 3.36 6.76
CA ARG A 76 -10.62 4.32 6.55
C ARG A 76 -11.80 3.66 5.85
N LYS A 77 -12.97 4.32 5.89
CA LYS A 77 -14.04 3.99 4.93
C LYS A 77 -13.71 4.64 3.59
N LYS A 78 -14.14 4.01 2.50
CA LYS A 78 -13.88 4.49 1.14
C LYS A 78 -14.35 5.93 0.91
N MET A 79 -15.50 6.31 1.47
CA MET A 79 -16.04 7.68 1.38
C MET A 79 -15.29 8.71 2.24
N ASP A 80 -14.50 8.27 3.22
CA ASP A 80 -13.75 9.17 4.09
C ASP A 80 -12.44 9.55 3.39
N THR A 81 -12.40 10.73 2.77
CA THR A 81 -11.24 11.23 2.01
C THR A 81 -10.21 11.98 2.86
N GLY A 82 -10.53 12.32 4.12
CA GLY A 82 -9.67 13.10 5.01
C GLY A 82 -8.49 12.36 5.63
N ALA A 83 -8.35 11.05 5.41
CA ALA A 83 -7.37 10.22 6.11
C ALA A 83 -5.99 10.10 5.41
N PHE A 84 -5.74 10.84 4.33
CA PHE A 84 -4.47 10.80 3.58
C PHE A 84 -3.48 11.92 3.92
N GLU A 85 -3.80 12.79 4.89
CA GLU A 85 -2.85 13.79 5.40
C GLU A 85 -1.80 13.07 6.26
N LYS A 86 -0.78 12.49 5.61
CA LYS A 86 0.48 12.23 6.31
C LYS A 86 1.11 13.58 6.61
N GLU A 87 1.11 13.97 7.88
CA GLU A 87 2.07 14.96 8.37
C GLU A 87 3.45 14.51 7.87
N GLY A 88 4.08 15.35 7.06
CA GLY A 88 5.43 15.10 6.60
C GLY A 88 6.33 14.99 7.82
N GLU A 89 6.78 13.79 8.13
CA GLU A 89 7.96 13.60 8.97
C GLU A 89 9.13 14.20 8.20
N GLU A 90 9.42 15.47 8.50
CA GLU A 90 10.70 16.11 8.23
C GLU A 90 11.76 15.42 9.10
N ASP A 91 12.80 14.89 8.45
CA ASP A 91 14.12 14.63 9.04
C ASP A 91 15.19 15.03 8.01
#